data_AF-A0A7C2IX29-F1
#
_entry.id   AF-A0A7C2IX29-F1
#
_cell.length_a   1.000
_cell.length_b   1.000
_cell.length_c   1.000
_cell.angle_alpha   90.00
_cell.angle_beta   90.00
_cell.angle_gamma   90.00
#
_symmetry.space_group_name_H-M   'P 1'
#
loop_
_entity.id
_entity.type
_entity.pdbx_description
1 polymer ?
#
loop_
_entity_poly.entity_id
_entity_poly.type
_entity_poly.pdbx_seq_one_letter_code
_entity_poly.pdbx_strand_id
1 'polypeptide(L)'
;MPDLEDDLKHELIIEMIDPFATLSINLIYVIRSRFIFSAAHLCHQANMVKFKTDWKDDLPNDDKILFEHADKVGSSWKDYKKLKLALEKTSNKKFSTSTKDFRNKYHHRYSPRIELGHTEFVKRKVGTNNTSYDMGYTEPLTLTLLIPLLSEQYVLFLKAYECYKKLVLSQITAIKKSLKEINYQC
;
A
#
# COMPACT_ATOMS: atom_id res chain seq x y z
N MET A 1 -29.81 -3.80 -1.11
CA MET A 1 -30.74 -2.66 -0.97
C MET A 1 -32.03 -3.02 -1.67
N PRO A 2 -33.06 -3.53 -0.96
CA PRO A 2 -34.39 -3.67 -1.53
C PRO A 2 -35.14 -2.32 -1.47
N ASP A 3 -35.87 -2.01 -2.54
CA ASP A 3 -36.85 -0.92 -2.71
C ASP A 3 -36.33 0.53 -2.78
N LEU A 4 -35.23 0.76 -3.52
CA LEU A 4 -34.96 2.09 -4.09
C LEU A 4 -35.43 2.09 -5.55
N GLU A 5 -36.12 3.15 -5.96
CA GLU A 5 -36.42 3.42 -7.36
C GLU A 5 -35.11 3.42 -8.17
N ASP A 6 -35.12 2.80 -9.36
CA ASP A 6 -33.89 2.48 -10.09
C ASP A 6 -33.04 3.72 -10.41
N ASP A 7 -33.67 4.86 -10.67
CA ASP A 7 -32.99 6.14 -10.91
C ASP A 7 -32.28 6.65 -9.63
N LEU A 8 -32.96 6.61 -8.49
CA LEU A 8 -32.39 7.01 -7.21
C LEU A 8 -31.23 6.08 -6.80
N LYS A 9 -31.32 4.79 -7.12
CA LYS A 9 -30.24 3.84 -6.91
C LYS A 9 -29.04 4.15 -7.82
N HIS A 10 -29.28 4.51 -9.07
CA HIS A 10 -28.24 4.90 -10.01
C HIS A 10 -27.48 6.14 -9.54
N GLU A 11 -28.21 7.20 -9.17
CA GLU A 11 -27.66 8.44 -8.63
C GLU A 11 -26.83 8.17 -7.37
N LEU A 12 -27.36 7.39 -6.43
CA LEU A 12 -26.64 7.04 -5.20
C LEU A 12 -25.33 6.30 -5.49
N ILE A 13 -25.32 5.38 -6.46
CA ILE A 13 -24.11 4.64 -6.82
C ILE A 13 -23.05 5.59 -7.37
N ILE A 14 -23.42 6.48 -8.30
CA ILE A 14 -22.47 7.36 -8.97
C ILE A 14 -21.97 8.47 -8.03
N GLU A 15 -22.87 9.11 -7.30
CA GLU A 15 -22.52 10.31 -6.54
C GLU A 15 -21.92 9.99 -5.18
N MET A 16 -22.39 8.92 -4.53
CA MET A 16 -21.99 8.59 -3.17
C MET A 16 -21.07 7.37 -3.15
N ILE A 17 -21.43 6.26 -3.79
CA ILE A 17 -20.72 5.00 -3.58
C ILE A 17 -19.38 4.95 -4.34
N ASP A 18 -19.40 5.22 -5.65
CA ASP A 18 -18.23 5.05 -6.52
C ASP A 18 -17.01 5.89 -6.09
N PRO A 19 -17.15 7.17 -5.70
CA PRO A 19 -16.01 7.97 -5.24
C PRO A 19 -15.37 7.42 -3.97
N PHE A 20 -16.17 7.04 -2.97
CA PHE A 20 -15.64 6.50 -1.71
C PHE A 20 -15.05 5.10 -1.89
N ALA A 21 -15.68 4.24 -2.69
CA ALA A 21 -15.15 2.91 -2.98
C ALA A 21 -13.82 3.01 -3.73
N THR A 22 -13.76 3.83 -4.78
CA THR A 22 -12.54 4.07 -5.57
C THR A 22 -11.41 4.63 -4.71
N LEU A 23 -11.71 5.61 -3.86
CA LEU A 23 -10.74 6.16 -2.91
C LEU A 23 -10.24 5.08 -1.94
N SER A 24 -11.16 4.32 -1.35
CA SER A 24 -10.85 3.30 -0.32
C SER A 24 -9.94 2.19 -0.87
N ILE A 25 -10.21 1.71 -2.09
CA ILE A 25 -9.40 0.67 -2.73
C ILE A 25 -7.98 1.20 -3.02
N ASN A 26 -7.86 2.43 -3.52
CA ASN A 26 -6.57 3.02 -3.84
C ASN A 26 -5.75 3.37 -2.59
N LEU A 27 -6.40 3.80 -1.50
CA LEU A 27 -5.73 4.20 -0.26
C LEU A 27 -4.92 3.06 0.38
N ILE A 28 -5.28 1.79 0.17
CA ILE A 28 -4.51 0.65 0.66
C ILE A 28 -3.05 0.71 0.18
N TYR A 29 -2.85 0.99 -1.11
CA TYR A 29 -1.49 1.12 -1.66
C TYR A 29 -0.78 2.36 -1.12
N VAL A 30 -1.51 3.47 -0.99
CA VAL A 30 -0.95 4.75 -0.49
C VAL A 30 -0.49 4.60 0.96
N ILE A 31 -1.31 4.04 1.83
CA ILE A 31 -0.98 3.82 3.25
C ILE A 31 0.24 2.91 3.37
N ARG A 32 0.27 1.80 2.62
CA ARG A 32 1.45 0.92 2.57
C ARG A 32 2.70 1.70 2.18
N SER A 33 2.65 2.46 1.09
CA SER A 33 3.80 3.22 0.59
C SER A 33 4.29 4.26 1.59
N ARG A 34 3.37 4.92 2.32
CA ARG A 34 3.72 5.86 3.40
C ARG A 34 4.45 5.19 4.57
N PHE A 35 4.04 4.00 4.97
CA PHE A 35 4.78 3.24 6.00
C PHE A 35 6.20 2.91 5.54
N ILE A 36 6.35 2.49 4.29
CA ILE A 36 7.66 2.13 3.70
C ILE A 36 8.57 3.34 3.67
N PHE A 37 8.08 4.44 3.12
CA PHE A 37 8.79 5.72 3.05
C PHE A 37 9.27 6.17 4.44
N SER A 38 8.34 6.23 5.40
CA SER A 38 8.66 6.69 6.75
C SER A 38 9.63 5.73 7.48
N ALA A 39 9.43 4.41 7.34
CA ALA A 39 10.34 3.43 7.93
C ALA A 39 11.76 3.52 7.36
N ALA A 40 11.91 3.79 6.06
CA ALA A 40 13.20 4.00 5.43
C ALA A 40 13.94 5.19 6.07
N HIS A 41 13.30 6.36 6.13
CA HIS A 41 13.92 7.55 6.74
C HIS A 41 14.26 7.34 8.22
N LEU A 42 13.32 6.80 9.01
CA LEU A 42 13.55 6.59 10.44
C LEU A 42 14.71 5.65 10.72
N CYS A 43 14.77 4.53 10.00
CA CYS A 43 15.87 3.57 10.15
C CYS A 43 17.18 4.15 9.65
N HIS A 44 17.17 4.90 8.54
CA HIS A 44 18.35 5.60 8.03
C HIS A 44 18.92 6.57 9.06
N GLN A 45 18.09 7.49 9.57
CA GLN A 45 18.49 8.48 10.58
C GLN A 45 19.03 7.81 11.84
N ALA A 46 18.35 6.78 12.35
CA ALA A 46 18.83 6.07 13.53
C ALA A 46 20.16 5.33 13.28
N ASN A 47 20.37 4.79 12.09
CA ASN A 47 21.62 4.15 11.71
C ASN A 47 22.78 5.14 11.62
N MET A 48 22.56 6.35 11.11
CA MET A 48 23.59 7.42 11.10
C MET A 48 24.13 7.67 12.51
N VAL A 49 23.25 7.73 13.51
CA VAL A 49 23.67 7.99 14.90
C VAL A 49 24.26 6.74 15.56
N LYS A 50 23.72 5.55 15.26
CA LYS A 50 24.14 4.28 15.85
C LYS A 50 25.52 3.81 15.36
N PHE A 51 25.76 3.91 14.05
CA PHE A 51 26.98 3.40 13.42
C PHE A 51 28.01 4.51 13.14
N LYS A 52 27.62 5.79 13.30
CA LYS A 52 28.52 6.96 13.19
C LYS A 52 29.35 6.90 11.91
N THR A 53 30.67 6.78 12.03
CA THR A 53 31.63 6.76 10.92
C THR A 53 31.48 5.54 10.00
N ASP A 54 30.91 4.45 10.49
CA ASP A 54 30.72 3.21 9.72
C ASP A 54 29.43 3.25 8.88
N TRP A 55 28.61 4.31 9.01
CA TRP A 55 27.41 4.49 8.20
C TRP A 55 27.70 5.28 6.93
N LYS A 56 27.30 4.72 5.79
CA LYS A 56 27.27 5.44 4.52
C LYS A 56 25.87 5.97 4.26
N ASP A 57 25.76 7.28 4.05
CA ASP A 57 24.53 7.90 3.57
C ASP A 57 24.39 7.63 2.06
N ASP A 58 23.58 6.63 1.72
CA ASP A 58 23.26 6.25 0.35
C ASP A 58 21.75 6.01 0.14
N LEU A 59 20.93 6.64 0.99
CA LEU A 59 19.49 6.65 0.80
C LEU A 59 19.17 7.47 -0.46
N PRO A 60 18.34 6.95 -1.39
CA PRO A 60 18.01 7.70 -2.60
C PRO A 60 17.07 8.86 -2.29
N ASN A 61 16.89 9.74 -3.27
CA ASN A 61 15.88 10.80 -3.22
C ASN A 61 14.47 10.22 -2.94
N ASP A 62 13.64 11.02 -2.28
CA ASP A 62 12.31 10.65 -1.80
C ASP A 62 11.41 9.98 -2.86
N ASP A 63 11.48 10.45 -4.11
CA ASP A 63 10.70 9.93 -5.25
C ASP A 63 11.11 8.51 -5.67
N LYS A 64 12.30 8.06 -5.26
CA LYS A 64 12.88 6.75 -5.58
C LYS A 64 12.89 5.80 -4.38
N ILE A 65 12.35 6.19 -3.23
CA ILE A 65 12.31 5.33 -2.05
C ILE A 65 11.31 4.20 -2.27
N LEU A 66 11.86 3.00 -2.48
CA LEU A 66 11.12 1.74 -2.63
C LEU A 66 11.30 0.82 -1.42
N PHE A 67 10.54 -0.28 -1.39
CA PHE A 67 10.56 -1.25 -0.28
C PHE A 67 11.94 -1.86 -0.02
N GLU A 68 12.72 -2.09 -1.07
CA GLU A 68 14.10 -2.59 -0.97
C GLU A 68 15.04 -1.63 -0.22
N HIS A 69 14.82 -0.33 -0.34
CA HIS A 69 15.59 0.69 0.36
C HIS A 69 15.27 0.66 1.85
N ALA A 70 13.98 0.60 2.19
CA ALA A 70 13.54 0.39 3.57
C ALA A 70 14.11 -0.90 4.17
N ASP A 71 14.17 -1.98 3.38
CA ASP A 71 14.74 -3.25 3.80
C ASP A 71 16.24 -3.15 4.10
N LYS A 72 16.99 -2.47 3.23
CA LYS A 72 18.43 -2.26 3.41
C LYS A 72 18.72 -1.56 4.73
N VAL A 73 18.10 -0.40 4.96
CA VAL A 73 18.34 0.41 6.17
C VAL A 73 17.68 -0.17 7.42
N GLY A 74 16.56 -0.87 7.28
CA GLY A 74 15.79 -1.46 8.38
C GLY A 74 16.31 -2.82 8.86
N SER A 75 17.16 -3.51 8.07
CA SER A 75 17.59 -4.90 8.30
C SER A 75 18.16 -5.18 9.70
N SER A 76 18.85 -4.21 10.31
CA SER A 76 19.45 -4.30 11.65
C SER A 76 18.43 -4.19 12.80
N TRP A 77 17.19 -3.81 12.52
CA TRP A 77 16.18 -3.53 13.54
C TRP A 77 15.17 -4.68 13.67
N LYS A 78 15.09 -5.29 14.86
CA LYS A 78 14.12 -6.37 15.12
C LYS A 78 12.68 -5.92 14.91
N ASP A 79 12.36 -4.68 15.28
CA ASP A 79 10.99 -4.14 15.12
C ASP A 79 10.68 -3.78 13.67
N TYR A 80 11.69 -3.45 12.85
CA TYR A 80 11.51 -3.32 11.41
C TYR A 80 11.12 -4.65 10.78
N LYS A 81 11.78 -5.75 11.14
CA LYS A 81 11.41 -7.10 10.63
C LYS A 81 9.95 -7.44 10.94
N LYS A 82 9.45 -7.07 12.12
CA LYS A 82 8.02 -7.26 12.47
C LYS A 82 7.10 -6.39 11.62
N LEU A 83 7.44 -5.12 11.42
CA LEU A 83 6.70 -4.21 10.54
C LEU A 83 6.68 -4.72 9.10
N LYS A 84 7.83 -5.15 8.56
CA LYS A 84 7.98 -5.73 7.23
C LYS A 84 7.01 -6.89 7.04
N LEU A 85 7.03 -7.87 7.95
CA LEU A 85 6.12 -9.02 7.91
C LEU A 85 4.64 -8.61 7.99
N ALA A 86 4.31 -7.59 8.78
CA ALA A 86 2.94 -7.07 8.86
C ALA A 86 2.52 -6.39 7.56
N LEU A 87 3.40 -5.60 6.94
CA LEU A 87 3.16 -4.96 5.65
C LEU A 87 3.05 -6.01 4.54
N GLU A 88 3.94 -6.98 4.42
CA GLU A 88 3.87 -8.03 3.39
C GLU A 88 2.49 -8.72 3.34
N LYS A 89 1.83 -8.88 4.50
CA LYS A 89 0.46 -9.41 4.57
C LYS A 89 -0.60 -8.49 3.94
N THR A 90 -0.40 -7.17 3.91
CA THR A 90 -1.33 -6.23 3.24
C THR A 90 -1.26 -6.36 1.72
N SER A 91 -0.09 -6.71 1.18
CA SER A 91 0.14 -6.96 -0.25
C SER A 91 -0.25 -8.38 -0.65
N ASN A 92 -1.43 -8.84 -0.26
CA ASN A 92 -1.88 -10.18 -0.58
C ASN A 92 -2.37 -10.28 -2.04
N LYS A 93 -1.96 -11.36 -2.73
CA LYS A 93 -2.47 -11.65 -4.09
C LYS A 93 -3.99 -11.78 -4.11
N LYS A 94 -4.57 -12.27 -3.01
CA LYS A 94 -6.02 -12.40 -2.80
C LYS A 94 -6.75 -11.08 -3.07
N PHE A 95 -6.36 -9.97 -2.41
CA PHE A 95 -7.02 -8.67 -2.60
C PHE A 95 -6.86 -8.16 -4.02
N SER A 96 -5.65 -8.24 -4.59
CA SER A 96 -5.40 -7.81 -5.97
C SER A 96 -6.26 -8.60 -6.97
N THR A 97 -6.36 -9.92 -6.82
CA THR A 97 -7.18 -10.76 -7.69
C THR A 97 -8.67 -10.51 -7.49
N SER A 98 -9.13 -10.44 -6.23
CA SER A 98 -10.54 -10.19 -5.90
C SER A 98 -11.02 -8.81 -6.36
N THR A 99 -10.15 -7.80 -6.34
CA THR A 99 -10.44 -6.46 -6.89
C THR A 99 -10.12 -6.36 -8.39
N LYS A 100 -9.79 -7.48 -9.05
CA LYS A 100 -9.49 -7.55 -10.49
C LYS A 100 -8.41 -6.57 -10.93
N ASP A 101 -7.40 -6.41 -10.08
CA ASP A 101 -6.25 -5.52 -10.26
C ASP A 101 -6.67 -4.04 -10.42
N PHE A 102 -7.66 -3.62 -9.61
CA PHE A 102 -8.32 -2.32 -9.70
C PHE A 102 -7.32 -1.16 -9.77
N ARG A 103 -6.38 -1.08 -8.82
CA ARG A 103 -5.41 0.03 -8.72
C ARG A 103 -4.52 0.15 -9.95
N ASN A 104 -3.99 -0.96 -10.44
CA ASN A 104 -3.16 -0.96 -11.64
C ASN A 104 -3.97 -0.50 -12.87
N LYS A 105 -5.21 -1.00 -13.00
CA LYS A 105 -6.11 -0.58 -14.07
C LYS A 105 -6.57 0.86 -13.93
N TYR A 106 -6.79 1.36 -12.71
CA TYR A 106 -7.18 2.73 -12.45
C TYR A 106 -6.14 3.74 -12.94
N HIS A 107 -4.85 3.42 -12.78
CA HIS A 107 -3.76 4.30 -13.22
C HIS A 107 -3.35 4.13 -14.68
N HIS A 108 -3.56 2.96 -15.28
CA HIS A 108 -2.96 2.63 -16.57
C HIS A 108 -3.95 2.14 -17.64
N ARG A 109 -5.22 1.90 -17.28
CA ARG A 109 -6.28 1.32 -18.14
C ARG A 109 -7.66 1.82 -17.68
N TYR A 110 -8.69 0.98 -17.85
CA TYR A 110 -10.03 1.16 -17.30
C TYR A 110 -10.24 0.22 -16.12
N SER A 111 -10.46 0.76 -14.93
CA SER A 111 -10.81 -0.02 -13.73
C SER A 111 -12.24 -0.55 -13.82
N PRO A 112 -12.53 -1.72 -13.22
CA PRO A 112 -13.91 -2.19 -13.06
C PRO A 112 -14.80 -1.12 -12.41
N ARG A 113 -16.06 -1.01 -12.84
CA ARG A 113 -17.06 -0.17 -12.16
C ARG A 113 -17.44 -0.74 -10.79
N ILE A 114 -18.05 0.08 -9.94
CA ILE A 114 -18.56 -0.31 -8.63
C ILE A 114 -20.10 -0.41 -8.70
N GLU A 115 -20.66 -1.53 -8.23
CA GLU A 115 -22.10 -1.89 -8.22
C GLU A 115 -22.79 -1.98 -9.59
N LEU A 116 -22.58 -1.01 -10.48
CA LEU A 116 -23.32 -0.87 -11.72
C LEU A 116 -22.39 -0.66 -12.92
N GLY A 117 -22.76 -1.30 -14.03
CA GLY A 117 -22.10 -1.15 -15.31
C GLY A 117 -20.95 -2.14 -15.53
N HIS A 118 -20.76 -2.52 -16.79
CA HIS A 118 -19.63 -3.35 -17.19
C HIS A 118 -18.45 -2.48 -17.61
N THR A 119 -17.25 -3.03 -17.47
CA THR A 119 -16.04 -2.42 -18.02
C THR A 119 -15.57 -3.27 -19.19
N GLU A 120 -15.80 -2.78 -20.40
CA GLU A 120 -15.26 -3.38 -21.61
C GLU A 120 -13.74 -3.24 -21.64
N PHE A 121 -13.08 -4.26 -22.18
CA PHE A 121 -11.66 -4.20 -22.43
C PHE A 121 -11.30 -4.91 -23.72
N VAL A 122 -10.29 -4.36 -24.38
CA VAL A 122 -9.60 -4.99 -25.50
C VAL A 122 -8.19 -5.35 -25.02
N LYS A 123 -7.83 -6.64 -25.08
CA LYS A 123 -6.50 -7.13 -24.72
C LYS A 123 -5.76 -7.57 -25.97
N ARG A 124 -4.62 -6.96 -26.23
CA ARG A 124 -3.69 -7.41 -27.27
C ARG A 124 -2.88 -8.60 -26.75
N LYS A 125 -2.92 -9.72 -27.47
CA LYS A 125 -2.04 -10.87 -27.28
C LYS A 125 -0.96 -10.85 -28.36
N VAL A 126 0.30 -10.84 -27.94
CA VAL A 126 1.45 -10.89 -28.84
C VAL A 126 2.00 -12.32 -28.78
N GLY A 127 1.82 -13.05 -29.88
CA GLY A 127 2.50 -14.31 -30.12
C GLY A 127 3.81 -14.09 -30.87
N THR A 128 4.55 -15.18 -31.12
CA THR A 128 5.89 -15.13 -31.71
C THR A 128 5.90 -14.55 -33.13
N ASN A 129 4.87 -14.84 -33.94
CA ASN A 129 4.72 -14.36 -35.32
C ASN A 129 3.34 -13.72 -35.61
N ASN A 130 2.47 -13.59 -34.62
CA ASN A 130 1.14 -13.03 -34.80
C ASN A 130 0.74 -12.13 -33.63
N THR A 131 -0.17 -11.21 -33.90
CA THR A 131 -0.83 -10.41 -32.88
C THR A 131 -2.33 -10.66 -33.00
N SER A 132 -2.99 -10.97 -31.90
CA SER A 132 -4.45 -11.04 -31.83
C SER A 132 -5.00 -10.06 -30.80
N TYR A 133 -6.29 -9.75 -30.91
CA TYR A 133 -7.02 -8.92 -29.97
C TYR A 133 -8.17 -9.73 -29.37
N ASP A 134 -8.20 -9.85 -28.05
CA ASP A 134 -9.35 -10.37 -27.32
C ASP A 134 -10.24 -9.20 -26.92
N MET A 135 -11.53 -9.31 -27.19
CA MET A 135 -12.55 -8.39 -26.69
C MET A 135 -13.33 -9.09 -25.58
N GLY A 136 -13.64 -8.37 -24.51
CA GLY A 136 -14.43 -8.90 -23.41
C GLY A 136 -14.85 -7.82 -22.45
N TYR A 137 -15.47 -8.23 -21.36
CA TYR A 137 -15.94 -7.31 -20.34
C TYR A 137 -15.63 -7.83 -18.94
N THR A 138 -15.66 -6.91 -17.98
CA THR A 138 -15.51 -7.20 -16.57
C THR A 138 -16.77 -6.76 -15.84
N GLU A 139 -17.37 -7.68 -15.09
CA GLU A 139 -18.47 -7.36 -14.16
C GLU A 139 -18.05 -6.31 -13.13
N PRO A 140 -18.99 -5.47 -12.65
CA PRO A 140 -18.67 -4.51 -11.60
C PRO A 140 -18.23 -5.22 -10.32
N LEU A 141 -17.48 -4.50 -9.49
CA LEU A 141 -17.19 -4.91 -8.12
C LEU A 141 -18.39 -4.55 -7.25
N THR A 142 -18.93 -5.52 -6.54
CA THR A 142 -20.05 -5.29 -5.62
C THR A 142 -19.55 -4.86 -4.24
N LEU A 143 -20.34 -4.07 -3.54
CA LEU A 143 -20.13 -3.70 -2.14
C LEU A 143 -20.12 -4.93 -1.23
N THR A 144 -20.96 -5.92 -1.53
CA THR A 144 -20.97 -7.20 -0.82
C THR A 144 -19.60 -7.89 -0.88
N LEU A 145 -18.87 -7.74 -1.99
CA LEU A 145 -17.50 -8.23 -2.13
C LEU A 145 -16.48 -7.27 -1.48
N LEU A 146 -16.63 -5.96 -1.71
CA LEU A 146 -15.63 -4.96 -1.32
C LEU A 146 -15.58 -4.71 0.18
N ILE A 147 -16.73 -4.59 0.85
CA ILE A 147 -16.79 -4.25 2.28
C ILE A 147 -16.01 -5.27 3.13
N PRO A 148 -16.20 -6.60 2.98
CA PRO A 148 -15.40 -7.57 3.72
C PRO A 148 -13.90 -7.49 3.41
N LEU A 149 -13.53 -7.27 2.14
CA LEU A 149 -12.12 -7.19 1.71
C LEU A 149 -11.42 -5.96 2.30
N LEU A 150 -12.08 -4.80 2.26
CA LEU A 150 -11.57 -3.56 2.84
C LEU A 150 -11.48 -3.68 4.37
N SER A 151 -12.45 -4.35 5.00
CA SER A 151 -12.42 -4.61 6.45
C SER A 151 -11.25 -5.51 6.85
N GLU A 152 -10.96 -6.54 6.06
CA GLU A 152 -9.77 -7.40 6.26
C GLU A 152 -8.48 -6.56 6.16
N GLN A 153 -8.37 -5.72 5.13
CA GLN A 153 -7.22 -4.82 4.93
C GLN A 153 -7.06 -3.82 6.08
N TYR A 154 -8.16 -3.23 6.56
CA TYR A 154 -8.15 -2.33 7.71
C TYR A 154 -7.53 -2.99 8.95
N VAL A 155 -7.94 -4.21 9.28
CA VAL A 155 -7.37 -4.97 10.42
C VAL A 155 -5.87 -5.25 10.23
N LEU A 156 -5.44 -5.55 9.00
CA LEU A 156 -4.03 -5.74 8.68
C LEU A 156 -3.23 -4.44 8.87
N PHE A 157 -3.77 -3.30 8.45
CA PHE A 157 -3.11 -1.99 8.64
C PHE A 157 -3.06 -1.56 10.10
N LEU A 158 -4.07 -1.87 10.92
CA LEU A 158 -3.99 -1.65 12.37
C LEU A 158 -2.82 -2.43 12.98
N LYS A 159 -2.63 -3.69 12.59
CA LYS A 159 -1.48 -4.50 13.05
C LYS A 159 -0.16 -3.91 12.57
N ALA A 160 -0.07 -3.47 11.32
CA ALA A 160 1.11 -2.80 10.80
C ALA A 160 1.42 -1.49 11.56
N TYR A 161 0.39 -0.71 11.90
CA TYR A 161 0.51 0.50 12.69
C TYR A 161 1.07 0.24 14.10
N GLU A 162 0.59 -0.81 14.77
CA GLU A 162 1.16 -1.24 16.06
C GLU A 162 2.64 -1.61 15.97
N CYS A 163 3.04 -2.34 14.91
CA CYS A 163 4.45 -2.63 14.66
C CYS A 163 5.25 -1.36 14.35
N TYR A 164 4.68 -0.42 13.60
CA TYR A 164 5.32 0.84 13.27
C TYR A 164 5.56 1.71 14.50
N LYS A 165 4.59 1.83 15.42
CA LYS A 165 4.79 2.52 16.71
C LYS A 165 5.97 1.95 17.49
N LYS A 166 6.08 0.62 17.55
CA LYS A 166 7.21 -0.05 18.22
C LYS A 166 8.55 0.28 17.55
N LEU A 167 8.58 0.30 16.21
CA LEU A 167 9.77 0.73 15.46
C LEU A 167 10.16 2.18 15.82
N VAL A 168 9.22 3.12 15.77
CA VAL A 168 9.47 4.53 16.11
C VAL A 168 10.07 4.66 17.52
N LEU A 169 9.49 3.99 18.52
CA LEU A 169 10.01 4.02 19.89
C LEU A 169 11.43 3.43 20.01
N SER A 170 11.71 2.35 19.28
CA SER A 170 13.02 1.73 19.18
C SER A 170 14.06 2.72 18.64
N GLN A 171 13.73 3.44 17.56
CA GLN A 171 14.60 4.45 16.96
C GLN A 171 14.82 5.65 17.86
N ILE A 172 13.77 6.18 18.48
CA ILE A 172 13.88 7.29 19.45
C ILE A 172 14.83 6.91 20.59
N THR A 173 14.71 5.68 21.10
CA THR A 173 15.55 5.19 22.21
C THR A 173 17.02 5.12 21.79
N ALA A 174 17.30 4.61 20.59
CA ALA A 174 18.66 4.53 20.06
C ALA A 174 19.28 5.91 19.86
N ILE A 175 18.55 6.84 19.24
CA ILE A 175 19.02 8.22 19.02
C ILE A 175 19.29 8.91 20.36
N LYS A 176 18.37 8.80 21.34
CA LYS A 176 18.57 9.36 22.68
C LYS A 176 19.79 8.78 23.39
N LYS A 177 20.03 7.47 23.26
CA LYS A 177 21.19 6.81 23.86
C LYS A 177 22.48 7.38 23.30
N SER A 178 22.59 7.46 21.97
CA SER A 178 23.78 7.97 21.31
C SER A 178 24.01 9.47 21.54
N LEU A 179 22.96 10.28 21.66
CA LEU A 179 23.09 11.69 22.04
C LEU A 179 23.65 11.88 23.46
N LYS A 180 23.25 11.03 24.41
CA LYS A 180 23.83 11.06 25.76
C LYS A 180 25.31 10.70 25.72
N GLU A 181 25.70 9.67 24.98
CA GLU A 181 27.11 9.25 24.84
C GLU A 181 27.99 10.38 24.27
N ILE A 182 27.45 11.21 23.36
CA ILE A 182 28.16 12.38 22.84
C ILE A 182 28.36 13.45 23.93
N ASN A 183 27.33 13.71 24.75
CA ASN A 183 27.40 14.72 25.81
C ASN A 183 28.31 14.33 26.99
N TYR A 184 28.62 13.04 27.18
CA TYR A 184 29.58 12.57 28.19
C TYR A 184 31.02 12.48 27.68
N GLN A 185 31.27 12.76 26.39
CA GLN A 185 32.60 12.76 25.77
C GLN A 185 33.19 14.17 25.57
N CYS A 186 32.45 15.22 25.95
CA CYS A 186 32.92 16.61 25.99
C CYS A 186 33.28 17.02 27.43
#